data_AF-A0A7C3HC54-F1
#
_entry.id   AF-A0A7C3HC54-F1
#
_cell.length_a   1.000
_cell.length_b   1.000
_cell.length_c   1.000
_cell.angle_alpha   90.00
_cell.angle_beta   90.00
_cell.angle_gamma   90.00
#
_symmetry.space_group_name_H-M   'P 1'
#
loop_
_entity.id
_entity.type
_entity.pdbx_description
1 polymer ?
#
loop_
_entity_poly.entity_id
_entity_poly.type
_entity_poly.pdbx_seq_one_letter_code
_entity_poly.pdbx_strand_id
1 'polypeptide(L)'
;MKRFPIHFGLVLILVAGRAVAGDKPPEPAYFSWQVKDFAIDRPLGGRVGVAERGMAVASDGHRGNCLACHLLPISRDEVFGDLGPPLAGIASRQSVGAIRLHVVDQSYFNPETVMPGFYRRPEKLHRVAKAYRGRPFLSAQQIEDVVAWLATLK
;
A
#
# COMPACT_ATOMS: atom_id res chain seq x y z
N MET A 1 27.97 66.97 40.86
CA MET A 1 27.86 67.02 39.39
C MET A 1 27.86 65.58 38.85
N LYS A 2 26.76 65.23 38.15
CA LYS A 2 26.51 64.07 37.25
C LYS A 2 26.84 62.65 37.72
N ARG A 3 25.81 61.95 38.23
CA ARG A 3 25.75 60.48 38.40
C ARG A 3 25.38 59.84 37.05
N PHE A 4 26.16 58.87 36.57
CA PHE A 4 25.84 58.06 35.39
C PHE A 4 25.07 56.79 35.80
N PRO A 5 23.95 56.42 35.14
CA PRO A 5 23.27 55.17 35.41
C PRO A 5 23.95 54.04 34.62
N ILE A 6 24.33 52.96 35.31
CA ILE A 6 24.85 51.75 34.69
C ILE A 6 23.65 50.87 34.35
N HIS A 7 23.26 50.81 33.07
CA HIS A 7 22.23 49.89 32.60
C HIS A 7 22.84 48.49 32.44
N PHE A 8 22.41 47.54 33.28
CA PHE A 8 22.69 46.12 33.13
C PHE A 8 21.81 45.55 32.00
N GLY A 9 22.33 45.53 30.77
CA GLY A 9 21.68 44.88 29.63
C GLY A 9 21.85 43.36 29.71
N LEU A 10 20.79 42.63 30.04
CA LEU A 10 20.74 41.17 29.97
C LEU A 10 20.63 40.75 28.49
N VAL A 11 21.73 40.27 27.92
CA VAL A 11 21.73 39.67 26.56
C VAL A 11 21.32 38.21 26.66
N LEU A 12 20.09 37.91 26.27
CA LEU A 12 19.57 36.54 26.17
C LEU A 12 20.06 35.91 24.85
N ILE A 13 21.09 35.07 24.92
CA ILE A 13 21.57 34.30 23.77
C ILE A 13 20.64 33.10 23.56
N LEU A 14 19.73 33.21 22.60
CA LEU A 14 18.92 32.08 22.11
C LEU A 14 19.81 31.14 21.27
N VAL A 15 20.25 30.04 21.88
CA VAL A 15 20.89 28.94 21.14
C VAL A 15 19.78 28.12 20.48
N ALA A 16 19.55 28.33 19.19
CA ALA A 16 18.66 27.49 18.39
C ALA A 16 19.31 26.11 18.19
N GLY A 17 18.85 25.11 18.93
CA GLY A 17 19.24 23.72 18.73
C GLY A 17 18.74 23.21 17.37
N ARG A 18 19.66 22.83 16.47
CA ARG A 18 19.31 22.08 15.25
C ARG A 18 18.94 20.65 15.63
N ALA A 19 17.70 20.26 15.33
CA ALA A 19 17.32 18.85 15.36
C ALA A 19 18.11 18.10 14.28
N VAL A 20 18.97 17.17 14.71
CA VAL A 20 19.55 16.17 13.81
C VAL A 20 18.46 15.14 13.54
N ALA A 21 17.98 15.10 12.30
CA ALA A 21 17.14 14.01 11.83
C ALA A 21 17.98 12.72 11.89
N GLY A 22 17.74 11.89 12.92
CA GLY A 22 18.33 10.55 12.97
C GLY A 22 17.78 9.70 11.83
N ASP A 23 18.64 8.91 11.19
CA ASP A 23 18.24 7.99 10.13
C ASP A 23 17.11 7.08 10.62
N LYS A 24 15.96 7.18 9.94
CA LYS A 24 14.82 6.31 10.21
C LYS A 24 15.26 4.86 9.91
N PRO A 25 15.01 3.89 10.80
CA PRO A 25 15.32 2.48 10.52
C PRO A 25 14.69 2.07 9.17
N PRO A 26 15.34 1.16 8.43
CA PRO A 26 14.76 0.64 7.20
C PRO A 26 13.39 0.03 7.51
N GLU A 27 12.40 0.41 6.71
CA GLU A 27 11.03 -0.08 6.86
C GLU A 27 10.98 -1.61 6.72
N PRO A 28 10.12 -2.29 7.49
CA PRO A 28 10.00 -3.74 7.39
C PRO A 28 9.48 -4.13 6.00
N ALA A 29 9.98 -5.25 5.48
CA ALA A 29 9.54 -5.79 4.18
C ALA A 29 8.07 -6.27 4.19
N TYR A 30 7.55 -6.59 5.37
CA TYR A 30 6.21 -7.12 5.58
C TYR A 30 5.53 -6.49 6.79
N PHE A 31 4.25 -6.14 6.64
CA PHE A 31 3.38 -5.76 7.75
C PHE A 31 2.32 -6.83 7.96
N SER A 32 2.24 -7.37 9.17
CA SER A 32 1.20 -8.33 9.54
C SER A 32 -0.18 -7.73 9.43
N TRP A 33 -1.12 -8.53 8.96
CA TRP A 33 -2.53 -8.18 8.80
C TRP A 33 -3.42 -9.30 9.34
N GLN A 34 -4.66 -8.96 9.68
CA GLN A 34 -5.65 -9.89 10.18
C GLN A 34 -6.93 -9.77 9.38
N VAL A 35 -7.62 -10.90 9.24
CA VAL A 35 -8.93 -10.96 8.62
C VAL A 35 -9.98 -10.94 9.71
N LYS A 36 -10.96 -10.05 9.58
CA LYS A 36 -12.18 -10.02 10.37
C LYS A 36 -13.35 -9.85 9.41
N ASP A 37 -14.38 -10.68 9.54
CA ASP A 37 -15.59 -10.59 8.72
C ASP A 37 -15.31 -10.50 7.20
N PHE A 38 -14.37 -11.32 6.70
CA PHE A 38 -13.88 -11.32 5.31
C PHE A 38 -13.28 -9.97 4.84
N ALA A 39 -12.70 -9.20 5.75
CA ALA A 39 -12.06 -7.93 5.45
C ALA A 39 -10.70 -7.78 6.17
N ILE A 40 -9.81 -7.01 5.54
CA ILE A 40 -8.66 -6.40 6.20
C ILE A 40 -8.98 -4.92 6.39
N ASP A 41 -9.48 -4.57 7.57
CA ASP A 41 -10.02 -3.22 7.83
C ASP A 41 -8.94 -2.14 7.84
N ARG A 42 -7.77 -2.46 8.39
CA ARG A 42 -6.68 -1.50 8.54
C ARG A 42 -5.74 -1.54 7.34
N PRO A 43 -5.37 -0.37 6.77
CA PRO A 43 -4.33 -0.30 5.76
C PRO A 43 -3.01 -0.92 6.23
N LEU A 44 -2.31 -1.57 5.33
CA LEU A 44 -1.05 -2.25 5.61
C LEU A 44 0.02 -1.24 6.06
N GLY A 45 0.51 -1.41 7.29
CA GLY A 45 1.48 -0.48 7.89
C GLY A 45 0.95 0.95 8.05
N GLY A 46 -0.38 1.15 8.06
CA GLY A 46 -1.00 2.48 8.16
C GLY A 46 -0.80 3.36 6.91
N ARG A 47 -0.45 2.77 5.77
CA ARG A 47 -0.17 3.50 4.54
C ARG A 47 -1.45 4.09 3.93
N VAL A 48 -1.28 5.23 3.28
CA VAL A 48 -2.33 5.88 2.49
C VAL A 48 -2.04 5.61 1.02
N GLY A 49 -3.01 5.04 0.32
CA GLY A 49 -2.91 4.73 -1.11
C GLY A 49 -3.10 5.96 -2.00
N VAL A 50 -2.48 5.93 -3.17
CA VAL A 50 -2.67 6.90 -4.26
C VAL A 50 -3.23 6.18 -5.48
N ALA A 51 -4.47 6.49 -5.84
CA ALA A 51 -5.22 5.77 -6.87
C ALA A 51 -4.53 5.75 -8.25
N GLU A 52 -3.91 6.86 -8.66
CA GLU A 52 -3.20 6.90 -9.95
C GLU A 52 -2.02 5.90 -10.01
N ARG A 53 -1.25 5.79 -8.92
CA ARG A 53 -0.19 4.78 -8.78
C ARG A 53 -0.78 3.37 -8.73
N GLY A 54 -1.95 3.22 -8.12
CA GLY A 54 -2.67 1.96 -8.02
C GLY A 54 -3.08 1.41 -9.38
N MET A 55 -3.67 2.26 -10.22
CA MET A 55 -3.99 1.93 -11.61
C MET A 55 -2.74 1.47 -12.35
N ALA A 56 -1.64 2.23 -12.25
CA ALA A 56 -0.38 1.89 -12.91
C ALA A 56 0.20 0.55 -12.43
N VAL A 57 0.11 0.23 -11.13
CA VAL A 57 0.54 -1.07 -10.60
C VAL A 57 -0.36 -2.21 -11.11
N ALA A 58 -1.68 -1.99 -11.14
CA ALA A 58 -2.65 -3.00 -11.57
C ALA A 58 -2.49 -3.35 -13.07
N SER A 59 -2.20 -2.36 -13.92
CA SER A 59 -2.02 -2.56 -15.36
C SER A 59 -0.61 -2.97 -15.79
N ASP A 60 0.38 -2.94 -14.89
CA ASP A 60 1.76 -3.28 -15.24
C ASP A 60 1.99 -4.79 -15.28
N GLY A 61 2.37 -5.31 -16.45
CA GLY A 61 2.60 -6.73 -16.71
C GLY A 61 3.74 -7.37 -15.90
N HIS A 62 4.63 -6.58 -15.31
CA HIS A 62 5.70 -7.05 -14.41
C HIS A 62 5.35 -6.87 -12.93
N ARG A 63 4.16 -6.32 -12.64
CA ARG A 63 3.65 -6.09 -11.28
C ARG A 63 2.27 -6.73 -11.14
N GLY A 64 1.21 -5.95 -10.97
CA GLY A 64 -0.13 -6.48 -10.69
C GLY A 64 -0.67 -7.34 -11.83
N ASN A 65 -0.35 -7.01 -13.08
CA ASN A 65 -0.78 -7.71 -14.29
C ASN A 65 -2.26 -8.13 -14.25
N CYS A 66 -3.12 -7.30 -13.66
CA CYS A 66 -4.51 -7.66 -13.39
C CYS A 66 -5.31 -7.84 -14.70
N LEU A 67 -4.87 -7.16 -15.76
CA LEU A 67 -5.39 -7.25 -17.13
C LEU A 67 -5.32 -8.64 -17.73
N ALA A 68 -4.34 -9.46 -17.32
CA ALA A 68 -4.22 -10.84 -17.80
C ALA A 68 -5.42 -11.71 -17.42
N CYS A 69 -6.21 -11.31 -16.42
CA CYS A 69 -7.37 -12.06 -15.95
C CYS A 69 -8.66 -11.24 -15.91
N HIS A 70 -8.59 -9.93 -15.74
CA HIS A 70 -9.76 -9.08 -15.51
C HIS A 70 -9.90 -7.98 -16.57
N LEU A 71 -11.14 -7.69 -16.93
CA LEU A 71 -11.48 -6.43 -17.60
C LEU A 71 -11.37 -5.26 -16.62
N LEU A 72 -10.49 -4.30 -16.94
CA LEU A 72 -10.28 -3.07 -16.16
C LEU A 72 -10.92 -1.87 -16.89
N PRO A 73 -11.52 -0.91 -16.18
CA PRO A 73 -12.11 0.29 -16.78
C PRO A 73 -11.02 1.32 -17.12
N ILE A 74 -10.09 0.95 -18.01
CA ILE A 74 -9.01 1.80 -18.49
C ILE A 74 -9.07 1.92 -20.02
N SER A 75 -8.70 3.07 -20.54
CA SER A 75 -8.77 3.36 -21.98
C SER A 75 -7.52 2.84 -22.71
N ARG A 76 -7.52 1.60 -23.20
CA ARG A 76 -6.48 1.10 -24.12
C ARG A 76 -6.99 -0.03 -25.03
N ASP A 77 -6.32 -0.18 -26.18
CA ASP A 77 -6.38 -1.33 -27.09
C ASP A 77 -5.70 -2.59 -26.51
N GLU A 78 -5.87 -2.81 -25.20
CA GLU A 78 -5.25 -3.95 -24.51
C GLU A 78 -6.08 -5.21 -24.66
N VAL A 79 -5.40 -6.35 -24.78
CA VAL A 79 -6.05 -7.66 -24.74
C VAL A 79 -6.26 -8.02 -23.28
N PHE A 80 -7.53 -8.08 -22.88
CA PHE A 80 -7.93 -8.49 -21.53
C PHE A 80 -8.17 -10.00 -21.48
N GLY A 81 -7.82 -10.62 -20.36
CA GLY A 81 -8.33 -11.96 -20.03
C GLY A 81 -9.77 -11.90 -19.51
N ASP A 82 -10.43 -13.06 -19.54
CA ASP A 82 -11.81 -13.27 -19.07
C ASP A 82 -11.91 -14.31 -17.92
N LEU A 83 -10.77 -14.70 -17.34
CA LEU A 83 -10.68 -15.65 -16.23
C LEU A 83 -11.33 -15.12 -14.95
N GLY A 84 -11.21 -13.82 -14.70
CA GLY A 84 -11.76 -13.13 -13.54
C GLY A 84 -12.89 -12.17 -13.94
N PRO A 85 -13.80 -11.83 -13.02
CA PRO A 85 -14.91 -10.92 -13.32
C PRO A 85 -14.40 -9.49 -13.60
N PRO A 86 -15.13 -8.67 -14.37
CA PRO A 86 -14.80 -7.26 -14.57
C PRO A 86 -14.67 -6.51 -13.24
N LEU A 87 -13.66 -5.63 -13.12
CA LEU A 87 -13.43 -4.86 -11.89
C LEU A 87 -14.20 -3.53 -11.84
N ALA A 88 -14.82 -3.12 -12.95
CA ALA A 88 -15.78 -2.02 -12.93
C ALA A 88 -16.88 -2.28 -11.89
N GLY A 89 -17.20 -1.25 -11.09
CA GLY A 89 -18.19 -1.32 -10.02
C GLY A 89 -17.81 -2.12 -8.77
N ILE A 90 -16.55 -2.53 -8.59
CA ILE A 90 -16.15 -3.30 -7.41
C ILE A 90 -16.42 -2.56 -6.10
N ALA A 91 -16.22 -1.25 -6.08
CA ALA A 91 -16.47 -0.41 -4.92
C ALA A 91 -17.97 -0.25 -4.59
N SER A 92 -18.86 -0.58 -5.54
CA SER A 92 -20.31 -0.61 -5.32
C SER A 92 -20.79 -1.91 -4.69
N ARG A 93 -20.00 -2.99 -4.76
CA ARG A 93 -20.36 -4.34 -4.29
C ARG A 93 -19.50 -4.88 -3.16
N GLN A 94 -18.36 -4.27 -2.85
CA GLN A 94 -17.43 -4.70 -1.81
C GLN A 94 -16.97 -3.53 -0.95
N SER A 95 -16.78 -3.78 0.34
CA SER A 95 -16.14 -2.81 1.23
C SER A 95 -14.64 -2.66 0.87
N VAL A 96 -14.03 -1.52 1.22
CA VAL A 96 -12.59 -1.32 1.02
C VAL A 96 -11.75 -2.39 1.71
N GLY A 97 -12.17 -2.87 2.88
CA GLY A 97 -11.49 -3.95 3.60
C GLY A 97 -11.57 -5.29 2.88
N ALA A 98 -12.72 -5.61 2.25
CA ALA A 98 -12.86 -6.80 1.43
C ALA A 98 -12.06 -6.70 0.12
N ILE A 99 -12.07 -5.53 -0.54
CA ILE A 99 -11.19 -5.25 -1.70
C ILE A 99 -9.73 -5.49 -1.32
N ARG A 100 -9.29 -4.98 -0.16
CA ARG A 100 -7.93 -5.22 0.34
C ARG A 100 -7.65 -6.71 0.52
N LEU A 101 -8.58 -7.46 1.11
CA LEU A 101 -8.40 -8.92 1.27
C LEU A 101 -8.30 -9.63 -0.08
N HIS A 102 -9.10 -9.27 -1.08
CA HIS A 102 -9.00 -9.83 -2.44
C HIS A 102 -7.59 -9.65 -3.03
N VAL A 103 -7.01 -8.45 -2.93
CA VAL A 103 -5.68 -8.16 -3.49
C VAL A 103 -4.57 -8.80 -2.65
N VAL A 104 -4.71 -8.79 -1.32
CA VAL A 104 -3.71 -9.35 -0.40
C VAL A 104 -3.65 -10.87 -0.52
N ASP A 105 -4.80 -11.54 -0.43
CA ASP A 105 -4.90 -12.99 -0.48
C ASP A 105 -6.35 -13.47 -0.74
N GLN A 106 -6.70 -13.68 -2.01
CA GLN A 106 -8.05 -14.09 -2.39
C GLN A 106 -8.44 -15.50 -1.89
N SER A 107 -7.48 -16.34 -1.48
CA SER A 107 -7.78 -17.71 -1.03
C SER A 107 -8.65 -17.78 0.22
N TYR A 108 -8.77 -16.68 0.96
CA TYR A 108 -9.73 -16.54 2.06
C TYR A 108 -11.19 -16.57 1.60
N PHE A 109 -11.47 -16.21 0.34
CA PHE A 109 -12.79 -16.30 -0.27
C PHE A 109 -12.97 -17.59 -1.06
N ASN A 110 -11.95 -18.00 -1.82
CA ASN A 110 -11.96 -19.23 -2.58
C ASN A 110 -10.58 -19.93 -2.48
N PRO A 111 -10.45 -21.01 -1.69
CA PRO A 111 -9.18 -21.73 -1.54
C PRO A 111 -8.58 -22.25 -2.85
N GLU A 112 -9.42 -22.53 -3.86
CA GLU A 112 -9.04 -23.06 -5.18
C GLU A 112 -8.79 -21.96 -6.23
N THR A 113 -8.68 -20.71 -5.78
CA THR A 113 -8.48 -19.59 -6.69
C THR A 113 -7.15 -19.64 -7.43
N VAL A 114 -7.20 -19.19 -8.68
CA VAL A 114 -6.00 -18.91 -9.47
C VAL A 114 -5.51 -17.47 -9.30
N MET A 115 -6.31 -16.58 -8.68
CA MET A 115 -5.90 -15.20 -8.43
C MET A 115 -4.72 -15.17 -7.42
N PRO A 116 -3.56 -14.60 -7.78
CA PRO A 116 -2.42 -14.56 -6.88
C PRO A 116 -2.68 -13.72 -5.63
N GLY A 117 -2.17 -14.17 -4.48
CA GLY A 117 -2.10 -13.33 -3.28
C GLY A 117 -0.89 -12.40 -3.34
N PHE A 118 -1.08 -11.16 -3.75
CA PHE A 118 0.02 -10.21 -4.00
C PHE A 118 0.74 -9.75 -2.73
N TYR A 119 0.09 -9.91 -1.56
CA TYR A 119 0.64 -9.61 -0.24
C TYR A 119 0.46 -10.77 0.76
N ARG A 120 0.40 -12.00 0.24
CA ARG A 120 0.25 -13.22 1.05
C ARG A 120 1.41 -13.35 2.04
N ARG A 121 1.10 -13.92 3.21
CA ARG A 121 2.07 -14.25 4.26
C ARG A 121 3.24 -15.05 3.67
N PRO A 122 4.50 -14.57 3.78
CA PRO A 122 5.63 -15.24 3.14
C PRO A 122 5.80 -16.71 3.54
N GLU A 123 5.39 -17.08 4.75
CA GLU A 123 5.49 -18.45 5.28
C GLU A 123 4.54 -19.43 4.56
N LYS A 124 3.54 -18.92 3.83
CA LYS A 124 2.60 -19.70 3.02
C LYS A 124 3.09 -19.91 1.58
N LEU A 125 4.25 -19.37 1.21
CA LEU A 125 4.78 -19.45 -0.15
C LEU A 125 5.78 -20.60 -0.28
N HIS A 126 5.72 -21.32 -1.40
CA HIS A 126 6.56 -22.48 -1.65
C HIS A 126 7.52 -22.23 -2.82
N ARG A 127 8.77 -22.69 -2.68
CA ARG A 127 9.79 -22.66 -3.75
C ARG A 127 10.02 -21.27 -4.36
N VAL A 128 9.95 -20.22 -3.53
CA VAL A 128 10.05 -18.82 -3.95
C VAL A 128 11.42 -18.51 -4.56
N ALA A 129 11.41 -17.80 -5.69
CA ALA A 129 12.62 -17.30 -6.35
C ALA A 129 13.46 -16.44 -5.39
N LYS A 130 14.79 -16.51 -5.54
CA LYS A 130 15.75 -15.91 -4.58
C LYS A 130 15.47 -14.45 -4.26
N ALA A 131 15.08 -13.65 -5.26
CA ALA A 131 14.79 -12.22 -5.11
C ALA A 131 13.57 -11.89 -4.23
N TYR A 132 12.66 -12.85 -4.04
CA TYR A 132 11.38 -12.64 -3.32
C TYR A 132 11.28 -13.44 -2.02
N ARG A 133 12.34 -14.13 -1.59
CA ARG A 133 12.30 -14.91 -0.34
C ARG A 133 12.06 -14.00 0.86
N GLY A 134 11.13 -14.40 1.73
CA GLY A 134 10.81 -13.66 2.97
C GLY A 134 10.10 -12.34 2.77
N ARG A 135 9.59 -12.04 1.56
CA ARG A 135 8.83 -10.83 1.27
C ARG A 135 7.68 -11.12 0.32
N PRO A 136 6.61 -10.30 0.34
CA PRO A 136 5.55 -10.42 -0.65
C PRO A 136 5.97 -9.89 -2.03
N PHE A 137 5.15 -10.18 -3.03
CA PHE A 137 5.40 -9.81 -4.41
C PHE A 137 5.25 -8.30 -4.63
N LEU A 138 4.14 -7.71 -4.16
CA LEU A 138 4.00 -6.26 -4.07
C LEU A 138 4.40 -5.76 -2.69
N SER A 139 4.82 -4.50 -2.60
CA SER A 139 5.01 -3.82 -1.31
C SER A 139 3.69 -3.40 -0.68
N ALA A 140 3.68 -3.12 0.62
CA ALA A 140 2.48 -2.62 1.30
C ALA A 140 1.95 -1.32 0.66
N GLN A 141 2.84 -0.43 0.22
CA GLN A 141 2.43 0.81 -0.45
C GLN A 141 1.75 0.53 -1.79
N GLN A 142 2.29 -0.39 -2.59
CA GLN A 142 1.69 -0.76 -3.86
C GLN A 142 0.31 -1.41 -3.68
N ILE A 143 0.14 -2.23 -2.64
CA ILE A 143 -1.17 -2.80 -2.30
C ILE A 143 -2.16 -1.70 -1.95
N GLU A 144 -1.80 -0.77 -1.05
CA GLU A 144 -2.73 0.30 -0.68
C GLU A 144 -3.02 1.26 -1.84
N ASP A 145 -2.05 1.50 -2.73
CA ASP A 145 -2.28 2.25 -3.96
C ASP A 145 -3.32 1.53 -4.85
N VAL A 146 -3.18 0.21 -5.09
CA VAL A 146 -4.15 -0.59 -5.86
C VAL A 146 -5.52 -0.58 -5.20
N VAL A 147 -5.59 -0.77 -3.89
CA VAL A 147 -6.86 -0.74 -3.14
C VAL A 147 -7.51 0.64 -3.25
N ALA A 148 -6.75 1.73 -3.16
CA ALA A 148 -7.26 3.08 -3.31
C ALA A 148 -7.83 3.32 -4.71
N TRP A 149 -7.22 2.76 -5.75
CA TRP A 149 -7.76 2.81 -7.11
C TRP A 149 -9.04 1.98 -7.26
N LEU A 150 -9.03 0.72 -6.84
CA LEU A 150 -10.21 -0.14 -6.93
C LEU A 150 -11.41 0.45 -6.16
N ALA A 151 -11.15 1.16 -5.06
CA ALA A 151 -12.17 1.87 -4.27
C ALA A 151 -12.82 3.05 -5.02
N THR A 152 -12.25 3.53 -6.13
CA THR A 152 -12.89 4.56 -6.98
C THR A 152 -13.83 3.98 -8.04
N LEU A 153 -13.77 2.67 -8.29
CA LEU A 153 -14.50 2.00 -9.36
C LEU A 153 -15.92 1.63 -8.92
N LYS A 154 -16.88 2.54 -9.13
CA LYS A 154 -18.31 2.37 -8.79
C LYS A 154 -19.16 1.90 -9.96
#